data_AF-A0AA96V4L5-F1
#
_entry.id   AF-A0AA96V4L5-F1
#
_cell.length_a   1.000
_cell.length_b   1.000
_cell.length_c   1.000
_cell.angle_alpha   90.00
_cell.angle_beta   90.00
_cell.angle_gamma   90.00
#
_symmetry.space_group_name_H-M   'P 1'
#
loop_
_entity.id
_entity.type
_entity.pdbx_description
1 polymer ?
#
loop_
_entity_poly.entity_id
_entity_poly.type
_entity_poly.pdbx_seq_one_letter_code
_entity_poly.pdbx_strand_id
1 'polypeptide(L)' 'MSETGNKTDKIKESINNIVPTIRSYFRILKLAKKPSREEFLTIAKVAAAGILAIGIVGFIFYVLMDVFPQMII' A
#
# COMPACT_ATOMS: atom_id res chain seq x y z
N MET A 1 48.53 13.16 8.41
CA MET A 1 47.46 13.16 7.39
C MET A 1 46.91 11.74 7.26
N SER A 2 45.90 11.35 8.06
CA SER A 2 45.19 10.06 7.98
C SER A 2 43.87 10.15 8.77
N GLU A 3 42.78 10.51 8.12
CA GLU A 3 41.40 10.42 8.66
C GLU A 3 40.41 9.74 7.68
N THR A 4 40.85 9.38 6.48
CA THR A 4 39.99 8.85 5.41
C THR A 4 39.76 7.33 5.46
N GLY A 5 40.52 6.56 6.24
CA GLY A 5 40.32 5.11 6.43
C GLY A 5 39.05 4.78 7.22
N ASN A 6 38.85 5.47 8.35
CA ASN A 6 37.76 5.20 9.31
C ASN A 6 36.35 5.33 8.69
N LYS A 7 36.13 6.33 7.81
CA LYS A 7 34.82 6.57 7.20
C LYS A 7 34.44 5.45 6.23
N THR A 8 35.39 4.96 5.44
CA THR A 8 35.16 3.95 4.40
C THR A 8 34.84 2.59 5.01
N ASP A 9 35.47 2.27 6.14
CA ASP A 9 35.23 1.04 6.91
C ASP A 9 33.84 1.03 7.54
N LYS A 10 33.38 2.18 8.07
CA LYS A 10 32.02 2.35 8.61
C LYS A 10 30.92 2.19 7.56
N ILE A 11 31.17 2.64 6.33
CA ILE A 11 30.23 2.46 5.21
C ILE A 11 30.17 1.00 4.78
N LYS A 12 31.32 0.31 4.67
CA LYS A 12 31.38 -1.13 4.39
C LYS A 12 30.64 -1.96 5.44
N GLU A 13 30.80 -1.62 6.72
CA GLU A 13 30.09 -2.26 7.83
C GLU A 13 28.57 -2.05 7.74
N SER A 14 28.14 -0.83 7.39
CA SER A 14 26.71 -0.53 7.18
C SER A 14 26.14 -1.34 6.01
N ILE A 15 26.82 -1.39 4.86
CA ILE A 15 26.40 -2.16 3.68
C ILE A 15 26.31 -3.66 4.01
N ASN A 16 27.28 -4.20 4.74
CA ASN A 16 27.30 -5.61 5.14
C ASN A 16 26.10 -6.01 6.02
N ASN A 17 25.50 -5.07 6.76
CA ASN A 17 24.33 -5.33 7.60
C ASN A 17 22.99 -5.16 6.83
N ILE A 18 22.95 -4.36 5.77
CA ILE A 18 21.72 -4.13 4.97
C ILE A 18 21.48 -5.29 3.99
N VAL A 19 22.54 -5.83 3.39
CA VAL A 19 22.49 -6.98 2.46
C VAL A 19 21.75 -8.21 3.04
N PRO A 20 22.04 -8.69 4.26
CA PRO A 20 21.31 -9.83 4.85
C PRO A 20 19.86 -9.47 5.22
N THR A 21 19.59 -8.21 5.55
CA THR A 21 18.24 -7.72 5.88
C THR A 21 17.33 -7.77 4.65
N ILE A 22 17.78 -7.26 3.51
CA ILE A 22 17.03 -7.32 2.24
C ILE A 22 16.80 -8.78 1.80
N ARG A 23 17.83 -9.64 1.95
CA ARG A 23 17.72 -11.07 1.64
C ARG A 23 16.67 -11.77 2.51
N SER A 24 16.56 -11.38 3.77
CA SER A 24 15.53 -11.88 4.70
C SER A 24 14.12 -11.48 4.25
N TYR A 25 13.90 -10.22 3.88
CA TYR A 25 12.61 -9.78 3.34
C TYR A 25 12.23 -10.49 2.04
N PHE A 26 13.18 -10.69 1.13
CA PHE A 26 12.92 -11.41 -0.11
C PHE A 26 12.51 -12.87 0.12
N ARG A 27 13.08 -13.53 1.15
CA ARG A 27 12.66 -14.87 1.56
C ARG A 27 11.22 -14.87 2.07
N ILE A 28 10.84 -13.87 2.87
CA ILE A 28 9.47 -13.74 3.40
C ILE A 28 8.48 -13.51 2.24
N LEU A 29 8.80 -12.61 1.31
CA LEU A 29 7.98 -12.37 0.12
C LEU A 29 7.85 -13.60 -0.79
N LYS A 30 8.89 -14.43 -0.87
CA LYS A 30 8.84 -15.72 -1.57
C LYS A 30 8.04 -16.80 -0.83
N LEU A 31 8.04 -16.77 0.50
CA LEU A 31 7.24 -17.66 1.33
C LEU A 31 5.77 -17.24 1.37
N ALA A 32 5.47 -15.97 1.12
CA ALA A 32 4.11 -15.48 1.01
C ALA A 32 3.40 -16.18 -0.15
N LYS A 33 2.29 -16.86 0.15
CA LYS A 33 1.45 -17.54 -0.83
C LYS A 33 0.83 -16.48 -1.76
N LYS A 34 1.11 -16.57 -3.06
CA LYS A 34 0.38 -15.78 -4.06
C LYS A 34 -1.10 -16.21 -4.05
N PRO A 35 -2.06 -15.29 -3.87
CA PRO A 35 -3.46 -15.66 -3.84
C PRO A 35 -3.89 -16.28 -5.17
N SER A 36 -4.81 -17.24 -5.12
CA SER A 36 -5.42 -17.81 -6.31
C SER A 36 -6.29 -16.73 -7.00
N ARG A 37 -6.58 -16.91 -8.30
CA ARG A 37 -7.45 -15.98 -9.03
C ARG A 37 -8.84 -15.91 -8.41
N GLU A 38 -9.36 -17.03 -7.90
CA GLU A 38 -10.66 -17.11 -7.26
C GLU A 38 -10.70 -16.39 -5.91
N GLU A 39 -9.68 -16.60 -5.06
CA GLU A 39 -9.52 -15.90 -3.78
C GLU A 39 -9.47 -14.37 -4.00
N PHE A 40 -8.66 -13.95 -4.98
CA PHE A 40 -8.53 -12.53 -5.34
C PHE A 40 -9.86 -11.94 -5.84
N LEU A 41 -10.54 -12.61 -6.77
CA LEU A 41 -11.80 -12.12 -7.32
C LEU A 41 -12.90 -12.05 -6.26
N THR A 42 -12.91 -12.96 -5.28
CA THR A 42 -13.88 -12.95 -4.19
C THR A 42 -13.69 -11.70 -3.32
N ILE A 43 -12.46 -11.43 -2.90
CA ILE A 43 -12.13 -10.22 -2.13
C ILE A 43 -12.43 -8.96 -2.94
N ALA A 44 -12.04 -8.95 -4.22
CA ALA A 44 -12.27 -7.81 -5.12
C ALA A 44 -13.76 -7.51 -5.30
N LYS A 45 -14.62 -8.53 -5.43
CA LYS A 45 -16.07 -8.35 -5.53
C LYS A 45 -16.67 -7.75 -4.26
N VAL A 46 -16.27 -8.26 -3.09
CA VAL A 46 -16.75 -7.73 -1.80
C VAL A 46 -16.28 -6.30 -1.57
N ALA A 47 -15.01 -6.01 -1.87
CA ALA A 47 -14.47 -4.66 -1.79
C ALA A 47 -15.18 -3.70 -2.75
N ALA A 48 -15.41 -4.11 -4.00
CA ALA A 48 -16.14 -3.31 -4.98
C ALA A 48 -17.58 -3.03 -4.52
N ALA A 49 -18.27 -4.03 -3.97
CA ALA A 49 -19.61 -3.85 -3.41
C ALA A 49 -19.61 -2.86 -2.24
N GLY A 50 -18.63 -2.93 -1.34
CA GLY A 50 -18.50 -2.01 -0.21
C GLY A 50 -18.24 -0.57 -0.64
N ILE A 51 -17.29 -0.36 -1.57
CA ILE A 51 -16.97 0.96 -2.12
C ILE A 51 -18.20 1.55 -2.83
N LEU A 52 -18.89 0.74 -3.64
CA LEU A 52 -20.08 1.19 -4.36
C LEU A 52 -21.21 1.56 -3.39
N ALA A 53 -21.45 0.76 -2.35
CA ALA A 53 -22.48 1.05 -1.35
C ALA A 53 -22.21 2.39 -0.63
N ILE A 54 -20.99 2.58 -0.13
CA ILE A 54 -20.60 3.83 0.54
C ILE A 54 -20.65 5.01 -0.44
N GLY A 55 -20.19 4.80 -1.68
CA GLY A 55 -20.24 5.79 -2.74
C GLY A 55 -21.67 6.22 -3.08
N ILE A 56 -22.62 5.29 -3.16
CA ILE A 56 -24.04 5.60 -3.41
C ILE A 56 -24.63 6.38 -2.23
N VAL A 57 -24.34 5.97 -0.99
CA VAL A 57 -24.83 6.70 0.19
C VAL A 57 -24.30 8.14 0.19
N GLY A 58 -23.00 8.33 0.01
CA GLY A 58 -22.40 9.65 -0.12
C GLY A 58 -22.94 10.45 -1.30
N PHE A 59 -23.17 9.80 -2.43
CA PHE A 59 -23.75 10.41 -3.63
C PHE A 59 -25.19 10.89 -3.39
N ILE A 60 -26.01 10.12 -2.69
CA ILE A 60 -27.37 10.53 -2.31
C ILE A 60 -27.32 11.78 -1.43
N PHE A 61 -26.43 11.82 -0.43
CA PHE A 61 -26.25 13.01 0.40
C PHE A 61 -25.81 14.22 -0.42
N TYR A 62 -24.86 14.06 -1.33
CA TYR A 62 -24.41 15.13 -2.23
C TYR A 62 -25.57 15.66 -3.09
N VAL A 63 -26.34 14.78 -3.72
CA VAL A 63 -27.46 15.20 -4.58
C VAL A 63 -28.53 15.94 -3.76
N LEU A 64 -28.86 15.44 -2.56
CA LEU A 64 -29.90 16.04 -1.73
C LEU A 64 -29.48 17.36 -1.08
N MET A 65 -28.23 17.49 -0.64
CA MET A 65 -27.79 18.66 0.11
C MET A 65 -27.14 19.74 -0.76
N ASP A 66 -26.52 19.38 -1.89
CA ASP A 66 -25.79 20.34 -2.71
C ASP A 66 -26.50 20.61 -4.05
N VAL A 67 -26.81 19.56 -4.80
CA VAL A 67 -27.40 19.70 -6.14
C VAL A 67 -28.87 20.15 -6.07
N PHE A 68 -29.65 19.61 -5.15
CA PHE A 68 -31.08 19.91 -5.06
C PHE A 68 -31.36 21.37 -4.65
N PRO A 69 -30.68 21.97 -3.65
CA PRO A 69 -30.85 23.39 -3.35
C PRO A 69 -30.36 24.30 -4.48
N GLN A 70 -29.21 23.99 -5.10
CA GLN A 70 -28.68 24.78 -6.22
C GLN A 70 -29.57 24.75 -7.48
N MET A 71 -30.40 23.71 -7.66
CA MET A 71 -31.34 23.65 -8.79
C MET A 71 -32.66 24.38 -8.52
N ILE A 72 -33.04 24.58 -7.25
CA ILE A 72 -34.34 25.14 -6.87
C ILE A 72 -34.25 26.63 -6.51
N ILE A 73 -33.10 27.07 -5.99
CA ILE A 73 -32.76 28.47 -5.71
C ILE A 73 -32.00 29.04 -6.91
#